data_AF-M2T242-F1
#
_entry.id   AF-M2T242-F1
#
_cell.length_a   1.000
_cell.length_b   1.000
_cell.length_c   1.000
_cell.angle_alpha   90.00
_cell.angle_beta   90.00
_cell.angle_gamma   90.00
#
_symmetry.space_group_name_H-M   'P 1'
#
loop_
_entity.id
_entity.type
_entity.pdbx_description
1 polymer ?
#
loop_
_entity_poly.entity_id
_entity_poly.type
_entity_poly.pdbx_seq_one_letter_code
_entity_poly.pdbx_strand_id
1 'polypeptide(L)'
;MISRSENLKQSEFLTDKIRDETFSRLYGRVTQQRHLLVHLHKRRHLQPPCSSPDQGSGGNDASLDICQAEKNQYMEREREAIAKLHEAELAHISCQEGQAAELEAVNQANAICESQLQAELTKATRLTGFKNASCWNQVSGRYVTGSRIVDNTMILKKCRDMCWDFRYYGLHDGNTCTYGNSVAPGHRMSEIECRIPCKSDTRDFCGGKKTETVFMFDPRLVV
;
A
#
# COMPACT_ATOMS: atom_id res chain seq x y z
N MET A 1 -11.49 16.07 -11.89
CA MET A 1 -10.71 14.84 -11.63
C MET A 1 -9.76 15.16 -10.50
N ILE A 2 -10.06 14.72 -9.28
CA ILE A 2 -9.18 14.92 -8.12
C ILE A 2 -7.98 14.00 -8.32
N SER A 3 -6.76 14.54 -8.27
CA SER A 3 -5.54 13.79 -8.58
C SER A 3 -5.26 12.74 -7.51
N ARG A 4 -4.62 11.61 -7.88
CA ARG A 4 -4.16 10.57 -6.94
C ARG A 4 -3.32 11.15 -5.79
N SER A 5 -2.58 12.24 -6.06
CA SER A 5 -1.79 12.96 -5.05
C SER A 5 -2.66 13.71 -4.03
N GLU A 6 -3.83 14.20 -4.42
CA GLU A 6 -4.77 14.88 -3.53
C GLU A 6 -5.49 13.87 -2.64
N ASN A 7 -5.86 12.70 -3.16
CA ASN A 7 -6.46 11.63 -2.36
C ASN A 7 -5.50 11.05 -1.32
N LEU A 8 -4.22 10.85 -1.67
CA LEU A 8 -3.18 10.40 -0.73
C LEU A 8 -2.90 11.43 0.37
N LYS A 9 -2.81 12.72 0.00
CA LYS A 9 -2.68 13.81 0.99
C LYS A 9 -3.89 13.91 1.90
N GLN A 10 -5.08 13.66 1.37
CA GLN A 10 -6.31 13.72 2.14
C GLN A 10 -6.47 12.50 3.07
N SER A 11 -6.01 11.31 2.67
CA SER A 11 -5.94 10.14 3.55
C SER A 11 -4.91 10.32 4.66
N GLU A 12 -3.70 10.80 4.34
CA GLU A 12 -2.64 11.09 5.32
C GLU A 12 -3.11 12.13 6.34
N PHE A 13 -3.73 13.21 5.88
CA PHE A 13 -4.30 14.27 6.73
C PHE A 13 -5.41 13.74 7.65
N LEU A 14 -6.27 12.84 7.17
CA LEU A 14 -7.33 12.25 7.97
C LEU A 14 -6.77 11.29 9.03
N THR A 15 -5.77 10.47 8.69
CA THR A 15 -5.10 9.60 9.66
C THR A 15 -4.33 10.39 10.72
N ASP A 16 -3.65 11.47 10.35
CA ASP A 16 -2.97 12.35 11.29
C ASP A 16 -3.95 13.06 12.21
N LYS A 17 -5.08 13.53 11.68
CA LYS A 17 -6.14 14.18 12.46
C LYS A 17 -6.84 13.22 13.42
N ILE A 18 -7.11 11.98 13.00
CA ILE A 18 -7.71 10.96 13.88
C ILE A 18 -6.72 10.56 14.98
N ARG A 19 -5.43 10.41 14.65
CA ARG A 19 -4.36 10.14 15.62
C ARG A 19 -4.24 11.27 16.64
N ASP A 20 -4.30 12.52 16.20
CA ASP A 20 -4.20 13.69 17.07
C ASP A 20 -5.45 13.94 17.93
N GLU A 21 -6.65 13.68 17.40
CA GLU A 21 -7.91 13.78 18.17
C GLU A 21 -8.05 12.66 19.21
N THR A 22 -7.65 11.43 18.89
CA THR A 22 -7.67 10.31 19.85
C THR A 22 -6.58 10.47 20.90
N PHE A 23 -5.37 10.89 20.50
CA PHE A 23 -4.29 11.25 21.41
C PHE A 23 -4.69 12.39 22.35
N SER A 24 -5.22 13.50 21.83
CA SER A 24 -5.68 14.65 22.63
C SER A 24 -6.79 14.28 23.62
N ARG A 25 -7.69 13.36 23.27
CA ARG A 25 -8.78 12.93 24.17
C ARG A 25 -8.29 11.98 25.27
N LEU A 26 -7.42 11.03 24.96
CA LEU A 26 -6.86 10.08 25.94
C LEU A 26 -5.78 10.73 26.80
N TYR A 27 -4.82 11.42 26.19
CA TYR A 27 -3.82 12.23 26.88
C TYR A 27 -4.48 13.33 27.72
N GLY A 28 -5.55 13.96 27.20
CA GLY A 28 -6.36 14.90 27.97
C GLY A 28 -6.98 14.28 29.23
N ARG A 29 -7.53 13.07 29.14
CA ARG A 29 -8.11 12.35 30.29
C ARG A 29 -7.05 11.90 31.30
N VAL A 30 -5.92 11.37 30.85
CA VAL A 30 -4.80 10.94 31.71
C VAL A 30 -4.15 12.14 32.39
N THR A 31 -3.90 13.23 31.64
CA THR A 31 -3.37 14.49 32.19
C THR A 31 -4.37 15.13 33.15
N GLN A 32 -5.67 15.06 32.86
CA GLN A 32 -6.72 15.56 33.75
C GLN A 32 -6.80 14.73 35.03
N GLN A 33 -6.69 13.39 34.98
CA GLN A 33 -6.60 12.52 36.15
C GLN A 33 -5.33 12.79 36.96
N ARG A 34 -4.18 12.97 36.31
CA ARG A 34 -2.90 13.34 36.95
C ARG A 34 -3.01 14.71 37.63
N HIS A 35 -3.58 15.72 36.97
CA HIS A 35 -3.85 17.02 37.57
C HIS A 35 -4.83 16.92 38.75
N LEU A 36 -5.87 16.09 38.66
CA LEU A 36 -6.83 15.87 39.75
C LEU A 36 -6.13 15.23 40.96
N LEU A 37 -5.29 14.20 40.73
CA LEU A 37 -4.47 13.54 41.76
C LEU A 37 -3.50 14.53 42.42
N VAL A 38 -2.76 15.32 41.62
CA VAL A 38 -1.87 16.37 42.14
C VAL A 38 -2.65 17.43 42.92
N HIS A 39 -3.84 17.84 42.46
CA HIS A 39 -4.69 18.79 43.18
C HIS A 39 -5.25 18.22 44.49
N LEU A 40 -5.66 16.96 44.51
CA LEU A 40 -6.13 16.26 45.71
C LEU A 40 -4.99 16.08 46.73
N HIS A 41 -3.78 15.78 46.24
CA HIS A 41 -2.56 15.72 47.05
C HIS A 41 -2.22 17.09 47.66
N LYS A 42 -2.26 18.16 46.85
CA LYS A 42 -1.96 19.54 47.28
C LYS A 42 -3.01 20.13 48.23
N ARG A 43 -4.30 19.79 48.06
CA ARG A 43 -5.37 20.19 49.00
C ARG A 43 -5.26 19.48 50.35
N ARG A 44 -4.73 18.25 50.40
CA ARG A 44 -4.53 17.52 51.66
C ARG A 44 -3.29 17.94 52.44
N HIS A 45 -2.25 18.48 51.79
CA HIS A 45 -1.12 19.12 52.50
C HIS A 45 -1.50 20.43 53.22
N LEU A 46 -2.68 21.01 52.92
CA LEU A 46 -3.23 22.20 53.59
C LEU A 46 -4.13 21.86 54.79
N GLN A 47 -4.46 20.58 55.02
CA GLN A 47 -5.11 20.11 56.24
C GLN A 47 -4.14 19.16 56.95
N PRO A 48 -3.55 19.54 58.10
CA PRO A 48 -2.69 18.62 58.81
C PRO A 48 -3.54 17.39 59.24
N PRO A 49 -3.05 16.16 59.00
CA PRO A 49 -3.76 14.95 59.43
C PRO A 49 -3.84 14.80 60.95
N CYS A 50 -3.07 15.60 61.70
CA CYS A 50 -3.17 15.69 63.13
C CYS A 50 -3.36 17.17 63.51
N SER A 51 -4.51 17.53 64.07
CA SER A 51 -4.66 18.79 64.80
C SER A 51 -3.72 18.72 66.01
N SER A 52 -2.96 19.79 66.29
CA SER A 52 -2.19 19.88 67.54
C SER A 52 -3.14 19.62 68.73
N PRO A 53 -2.77 18.78 69.71
CA PRO A 53 -3.56 18.69 70.93
C PRO A 53 -3.44 20.03 71.66
N ASP A 54 -4.57 20.71 71.83
CA ASP A 54 -4.65 21.84 72.75
C ASP A 54 -4.19 21.39 74.14
N GLN A 55 -3.40 22.25 74.76
CA GLN A 55 -2.71 22.00 76.02
C GLN A 55 -3.68 21.51 77.11
N GLY A 56 -3.56 20.25 77.51
CA GLY A 56 -4.31 19.71 78.65
C GLY A 56 -4.18 18.20 78.83
N SER A 57 -3.27 17.79 79.71
CA SER A 57 -3.18 16.48 80.39
C SER A 57 -3.10 15.18 79.57
N GLY A 58 -1.94 14.51 79.69
CA GLY A 58 -1.88 13.05 79.87
C GLY A 58 -2.32 12.14 78.70
N GLY A 59 -1.97 12.48 77.45
CA GLY A 59 -2.19 11.62 76.29
C GLY A 59 -0.94 10.82 75.92
N ASN A 60 -1.05 9.50 75.86
CA ASN A 60 0.05 8.55 75.68
C ASN A 60 0.69 8.63 74.28
N ASP A 61 2.00 8.34 74.17
CA ASP A 61 2.84 8.25 72.96
C ASP A 61 2.17 7.50 71.76
N ALA A 62 1.27 6.57 72.08
CA ALA A 62 0.49 5.78 71.14
C ALA A 62 -0.34 6.60 70.12
N SER A 63 -0.80 7.81 70.44
CA SER A 63 -1.64 8.59 69.51
C SER A 63 -0.84 9.24 68.36
N LEU A 64 0.42 9.60 68.61
CA LEU A 64 1.31 10.14 67.57
C LEU A 64 1.81 9.01 66.65
N ASP A 65 2.09 7.84 67.24
CA ASP A 65 2.47 6.63 66.51
C ASP A 65 1.37 6.16 65.55
N ILE A 66 0.10 6.24 65.94
CA ILE A 66 -1.04 5.92 65.06
C ILE A 66 -1.13 6.89 63.87
N CYS A 67 -1.04 8.21 64.10
CA CYS A 67 -1.10 9.21 63.01
C CYS A 67 0.07 9.00 62.02
N GLN A 68 1.27 8.68 62.52
CA GLN A 68 2.45 8.42 61.69
C GLN A 68 2.32 7.09 60.92
N ALA A 69 1.75 6.05 61.51
CA ALA A 69 1.49 4.78 60.85
C ALA A 69 0.47 4.92 59.70
N GLU A 70 -0.62 5.66 59.90
CA GLU A 70 -1.61 5.95 58.86
C GLU A 70 -1.03 6.76 57.71
N LYS A 71 -0.21 7.78 58.02
CA LYS A 71 0.55 8.54 57.02
C LYS A 71 1.46 7.65 56.19
N ASN A 72 2.20 6.74 56.84
CA ASN A 72 3.08 5.80 56.13
C ASN A 72 2.28 4.84 55.22
N GLN A 73 1.14 4.33 55.69
CA GLN A 73 0.24 3.50 54.86
C GLN A 73 -0.31 4.27 53.66
N TYR A 74 -0.68 5.54 53.84
CA TYR A 74 -1.14 6.41 52.75
C TYR A 74 -0.05 6.61 51.69
N MET A 75 1.16 6.95 52.12
CA MET A 75 2.29 7.15 51.21
C MET A 75 2.62 5.86 50.43
N GLU A 76 2.47 4.70 51.06
CA GLU A 76 2.70 3.42 50.39
C GLU A 76 1.60 3.09 49.36
N ARG A 77 0.33 3.32 49.69
CA ARG A 77 -0.78 3.19 48.71
C ARG A 77 -0.63 4.15 47.54
N GLU A 78 -0.13 5.35 47.79
CA GLU A 78 0.15 6.34 46.74
C GLU A 78 1.29 5.88 45.83
N ARG A 79 2.38 5.34 46.39
CA ARG A 79 3.47 4.75 45.60
C ARG A 79 2.99 3.58 44.74
N GLU A 80 2.19 2.68 45.31
CA GLU A 80 1.62 1.55 44.58
C GLU A 80 0.67 2.01 43.46
N ALA A 81 -0.16 3.02 43.71
CA ALA A 81 -1.03 3.61 42.69
C ALA A 81 -0.25 4.27 41.54
N ILE A 82 0.85 4.97 41.85
CA ILE A 82 1.74 5.56 40.85
C ILE A 82 2.44 4.47 40.03
N ALA A 83 2.90 3.39 40.65
CA ALA A 83 3.52 2.26 39.95
C ALA A 83 2.54 1.59 38.96
N LYS A 84 1.30 1.31 39.40
CA LYS A 84 0.25 0.75 38.54
C LYS A 84 -0.14 1.68 37.37
N LEU A 85 -0.18 2.99 37.63
CA LEU A 85 -0.42 3.97 36.56
C LEU A 85 0.71 3.94 35.53
N HIS A 86 1.96 3.91 35.99
CA HIS A 86 3.12 3.84 35.10
C HIS A 86 3.14 2.56 34.27
N GLU A 87 2.84 1.41 34.87
CA GLU A 87 2.70 0.14 34.15
C GLU A 87 1.60 0.20 33.07
N ALA A 88 0.44 0.80 33.40
CA ALA A 88 -0.64 0.98 32.44
C ALA A 88 -0.25 1.95 31.29
N GLU A 89 0.50 3.01 31.59
CA GLU A 89 1.03 3.94 30.59
C GLU A 89 2.01 3.22 29.63
N LEU A 90 2.92 2.40 30.16
CA LEU A 90 3.85 1.61 29.33
C LEU A 90 3.12 0.59 28.47
N ALA A 91 2.11 -0.10 29.02
CA ALA A 91 1.28 -1.04 28.25
C ALA A 91 0.51 -0.33 27.12
N HIS A 92 0.03 0.89 27.37
CA HIS A 92 -0.63 1.70 26.34
C HIS A 92 0.34 2.12 25.23
N ILE A 93 1.55 2.58 25.57
CA ILE A 93 2.58 2.94 24.59
C ILE A 93 2.90 1.73 23.69
N SER A 94 3.13 0.56 24.29
CA SER A 94 3.39 -0.67 23.52
C SER A 94 2.23 -1.05 22.59
N CYS A 95 0.98 -0.89 23.03
CA CYS A 95 -0.19 -1.14 22.20
C CYS A 95 -0.25 -0.17 20.99
N GLN A 96 0.07 1.10 21.19
CA GLN A 96 0.09 2.09 20.12
C GLN A 96 1.19 1.83 19.09
N GLU A 97 2.38 1.43 19.55
CA GLU A 97 3.47 1.02 18.65
C GLU A 97 3.06 -0.19 17.80
N GLY A 98 2.36 -1.17 18.39
CA GLY A 98 1.79 -2.30 17.66
C GLY A 98 0.78 -1.88 16.59
N GLN A 99 -0.15 -0.99 16.93
CA GLN A 99 -1.14 -0.46 15.98
C GLN A 99 -0.48 0.34 14.83
N ALA A 100 0.58 1.11 15.13
CA ALA A 100 1.33 1.85 14.11
C ALA A 100 2.04 0.90 13.14
N ALA A 101 2.66 -0.17 13.66
CA ALA A 101 3.30 -1.19 12.82
C ALA A 101 2.30 -1.94 11.93
N GLU A 102 1.12 -2.28 12.46
CA GLU A 102 0.05 -2.92 11.67
C GLU A 102 -0.49 -1.99 10.58
N LEU A 103 -0.72 -0.71 10.91
CA LEU A 103 -1.14 0.29 9.92
C LEU A 103 -0.09 0.47 8.82
N GLU A 104 1.20 0.47 9.17
CA GLU A 104 2.28 0.54 8.19
C GLU A 104 2.30 -0.69 7.28
N ALA A 105 2.15 -1.89 7.83
CA ALA A 105 2.08 -3.12 7.05
C ALA A 105 0.88 -3.13 6.08
N VAL A 106 -0.29 -2.64 6.51
CA VAL A 106 -1.47 -2.50 5.66
C VAL A 106 -1.23 -1.47 4.55
N ASN A 107 -0.62 -0.33 4.87
CA ASN A 107 -0.31 0.70 3.88
C ASN A 107 0.69 0.20 2.83
N GLN A 108 1.72 -0.56 3.25
CA GLN A 108 2.66 -1.20 2.34
C GLN A 108 1.96 -2.23 1.42
N ALA A 109 1.09 -3.07 1.98
CA ALA A 109 0.32 -4.04 1.20
C ALA A 109 -0.61 -3.36 0.17
N ASN A 110 -1.28 -2.27 0.57
CA ASN A 110 -2.13 -1.47 -0.31
C ASN A 110 -1.32 -0.86 -1.47
N ALA A 111 -0.14 -0.29 -1.20
CA ALA A 111 0.72 0.26 -2.23
C ALA A 111 1.15 -0.80 -3.27
N ILE A 112 1.46 -2.02 -2.82
CA ILE A 112 1.78 -3.15 -3.70
C ILE A 112 0.58 -3.51 -4.58
N CYS A 113 -0.61 -3.69 -3.99
CA CYS A 113 -1.84 -4.00 -4.72
C CYS A 113 -2.18 -2.92 -5.77
N GLU A 114 -2.06 -1.65 -5.42
CA GLU A 114 -2.26 -0.55 -6.35
C GLU A 114 -1.27 -0.57 -7.53
N SER A 115 0.01 -0.88 -7.25
CA SER A 115 1.03 -0.98 -8.29
C SER A 115 0.73 -2.11 -9.29
N GLN A 116 0.28 -3.26 -8.80
CA GLN A 116 -0.09 -4.41 -9.63
C GLN A 116 -1.33 -4.10 -10.48
N LEU A 117 -2.36 -3.50 -9.87
CA LEU A 117 -3.56 -3.09 -10.59
C LEU A 117 -3.24 -2.08 -11.68
N GLN A 118 -2.35 -1.12 -11.41
CA GLN A 118 -1.93 -0.13 -12.39
C GLN A 118 -1.16 -0.78 -13.56
N ALA A 119 -0.33 -1.79 -13.30
CA ALA A 119 0.39 -2.52 -14.35
C ALA A 119 -0.58 -3.30 -15.26
N GLU A 120 -1.55 -4.01 -14.68
CA GLU A 120 -2.57 -4.72 -15.44
C GLU A 120 -3.47 -3.78 -16.25
N LEU A 121 -3.86 -2.64 -15.66
CA LEU A 121 -4.61 -1.61 -16.38
C LEU A 121 -3.79 -1.06 -17.55
N THR A 122 -2.52 -0.74 -17.33
CA THR A 122 -1.62 -0.23 -18.37
C THR A 122 -1.50 -1.22 -19.53
N LYS A 123 -1.36 -2.51 -19.22
CA LYS A 123 -1.34 -3.58 -20.22
C LYS A 123 -2.67 -3.67 -20.97
N ALA A 124 -3.80 -3.74 -20.26
CA ALA A 124 -5.13 -3.84 -20.84
C ALA A 124 -5.43 -2.66 -21.79
N THR A 125 -5.15 -1.43 -21.33
CA THR A 125 -5.25 -0.20 -22.12
C THR A 125 -4.39 -0.28 -23.37
N ARG A 126 -3.12 -0.68 -23.23
CA ARG A 126 -2.19 -0.77 -24.37
C ARG A 126 -2.60 -1.81 -25.42
N LEU A 127 -3.20 -2.93 -25.01
CA LEU A 127 -3.67 -3.98 -25.92
C LEU A 127 -4.73 -3.50 -26.91
N THR A 128 -5.45 -2.42 -26.59
CA THR A 128 -6.45 -1.83 -27.50
C THR A 128 -5.82 -0.96 -28.60
N GLY A 129 -4.57 -0.53 -28.44
CA GLY A 129 -3.90 0.37 -29.36
C GLY A 129 -3.25 -0.29 -30.59
N PHE A 130 -3.32 -1.62 -30.73
CA PHE A 130 -2.71 -2.30 -31.86
C PHE A 130 -3.63 -2.34 -33.08
N LYS A 131 -3.10 -1.91 -34.22
CA LYS A 131 -3.76 -2.03 -35.53
C LYS A 131 -2.95 -2.90 -36.48
N ASN A 132 -3.64 -3.54 -37.41
CA ASN A 132 -3.00 -4.25 -38.52
C ASN A 132 -2.25 -3.22 -39.39
N ALA A 133 -0.95 -3.44 -39.57
CA ALA A 133 -0.01 -2.59 -40.30
C ALA A 133 0.38 -3.19 -41.67
N SER A 134 -0.43 -4.13 -42.20
CA SER A 134 -0.34 -4.86 -43.46
C SER A 134 0.60 -6.08 -43.51
N CYS A 135 0.50 -6.83 -44.61
CA CYS A 135 1.34 -7.97 -44.94
C CYS A 135 2.70 -7.53 -45.52
N TRP A 136 3.80 -8.03 -44.95
CA TRP A 136 5.16 -7.65 -45.36
C TRP A 136 6.03 -8.87 -45.65
N ASN A 137 6.82 -8.81 -46.71
CA ASN A 137 7.98 -9.68 -46.85
C ASN A 137 9.25 -8.93 -46.45
N GLN A 138 10.30 -9.69 -46.17
CA GLN A 138 11.63 -9.16 -45.97
C GLN A 138 12.58 -9.60 -47.09
N VAL A 139 13.56 -8.75 -47.39
CA VAL A 139 14.68 -9.03 -48.30
C VAL A 139 15.65 -10.11 -47.77
N SER A 140 15.98 -10.14 -46.47
CA SER A 140 16.93 -11.11 -45.88
C SER A 140 16.67 -11.51 -44.41
N GLY A 141 15.60 -12.26 -44.09
CA GLY A 141 15.21 -12.61 -42.70
C GLY A 141 13.74 -12.27 -42.32
N ARG A 142 13.50 -11.61 -41.16
CA ARG A 142 12.17 -11.28 -40.59
C ARG A 142 11.89 -9.78 -40.40
N TYR A 143 10.76 -9.31 -40.94
CA TYR A 143 10.48 -7.88 -41.07
C TYR A 143 10.46 -7.18 -39.71
N VAL A 144 9.85 -7.79 -38.69
CA VAL A 144 10.00 -7.34 -37.29
C VAL A 144 11.31 -7.91 -36.73
N THR A 145 12.26 -7.02 -36.40
CA THR A 145 13.67 -7.41 -36.15
C THR A 145 14.01 -7.79 -34.71
N GLY A 146 13.02 -7.77 -33.82
CA GLY A 146 13.24 -8.13 -32.42
C GLY A 146 13.16 -9.64 -32.16
N SER A 147 12.64 -9.98 -30.99
CA SER A 147 12.52 -11.35 -30.50
C SER A 147 11.51 -12.16 -31.29
N ARG A 148 11.66 -13.49 -31.23
CA ARG A 148 10.81 -14.47 -31.91
C ARG A 148 10.46 -15.61 -30.96
N ILE A 149 9.20 -16.04 -31.00
CA ILE A 149 8.69 -17.24 -30.33
C ILE A 149 8.00 -18.10 -31.38
N VAL A 150 8.26 -19.40 -31.35
CA VAL A 150 7.56 -20.41 -32.15
C VAL A 150 6.73 -21.25 -31.18
N ASP A 151 5.43 -21.35 -31.41
CA ASP A 151 4.51 -22.06 -30.52
C ASP A 151 3.38 -22.72 -31.33
N ASN A 152 3.16 -24.02 -31.11
CA ASN A 152 2.10 -24.76 -31.79
C ASN A 152 0.69 -24.43 -31.28
N THR A 153 0.58 -23.65 -30.21
CA THR A 153 -0.67 -23.11 -29.68
C THR A 153 -0.91 -21.65 -30.07
N MET A 154 -0.22 -21.16 -31.11
CA MET A 154 -0.31 -19.76 -31.54
C MET A 154 -1.72 -19.41 -32.03
N ILE A 155 -2.20 -18.28 -31.52
CA ILE A 155 -3.39 -17.53 -31.99
C ILE A 155 -3.03 -16.04 -32.03
N LEU A 156 -3.79 -15.24 -32.77
CA LEU A 156 -3.54 -13.81 -32.92
C LEU A 156 -3.46 -13.09 -31.56
N LYS A 157 -4.45 -13.32 -30.70
CA LYS A 157 -4.51 -12.72 -29.36
C LYS A 157 -3.29 -13.06 -28.50
N LYS A 158 -2.78 -14.29 -28.58
CA LYS A 158 -1.62 -14.74 -27.80
C LYS A 158 -0.36 -13.97 -28.19
N CYS A 159 -0.12 -13.77 -29.49
CA CYS A 159 1.01 -12.95 -29.94
C CYS A 159 0.85 -11.51 -29.45
N ARG A 160 -0.31 -10.88 -29.65
CA ARG A 160 -0.59 -9.52 -29.15
C ARG A 160 -0.35 -9.37 -27.64
N ASP A 161 -0.87 -10.31 -26.85
CA ASP A 161 -0.81 -10.26 -25.38
C ASP A 161 0.62 -10.44 -24.84
N MET A 162 1.46 -11.22 -25.53
CA MET A 162 2.89 -11.36 -25.20
C MET A 162 3.71 -10.13 -25.59
N CYS A 163 3.29 -9.40 -26.63
CA CYS A 163 4.07 -8.33 -27.24
C CYS A 163 3.58 -6.94 -26.83
N TRP A 164 2.79 -6.86 -25.77
CA TRP A 164 2.02 -5.67 -25.39
C TRP A 164 2.91 -4.43 -25.17
N ASP A 165 4.14 -4.62 -24.69
CA ASP A 165 5.12 -3.57 -24.37
C ASP A 165 6.00 -3.13 -25.56
N PHE A 166 5.90 -3.82 -26.70
CA PHE A 166 6.61 -3.47 -27.93
C PHE A 166 5.80 -2.57 -28.86
N ARG A 167 6.49 -1.91 -29.80
CA ARG A 167 5.85 -1.09 -30.83
C ARG A 167 5.25 -1.93 -31.96
N TYR A 168 5.88 -3.06 -32.28
CA TYR A 168 5.46 -3.95 -33.37
C TYR A 168 5.38 -5.38 -32.87
N TYR A 169 4.39 -6.12 -33.38
CA TYR A 169 4.43 -7.57 -33.42
C TYR A 169 4.07 -8.07 -34.81
N GLY A 170 4.58 -9.24 -35.16
CA GLY A 170 4.35 -9.91 -36.43
C GLY A 170 3.95 -11.35 -36.22
N LEU A 171 3.12 -11.89 -37.11
CA LEU A 171 2.81 -13.31 -37.16
C LEU A 171 3.36 -13.90 -38.44
N HIS A 172 3.93 -15.09 -38.35
CA HIS A 172 4.59 -15.78 -39.45
C HIS A 172 4.31 -17.28 -39.43
N ASP A 173 4.10 -17.87 -40.61
CA ASP A 173 3.93 -19.31 -40.83
C ASP A 173 2.90 -20.00 -39.91
N GLY A 174 1.89 -19.27 -39.42
CA GLY A 174 0.82 -19.82 -38.59
C GLY A 174 1.16 -20.05 -37.11
N ASN A 175 2.45 -20.20 -36.76
CA ASN A 175 2.89 -20.60 -35.42
C ASN A 175 3.93 -19.68 -34.79
N THR A 176 4.41 -18.70 -35.54
CA THR A 176 5.50 -17.84 -35.08
C THR A 176 4.97 -16.45 -34.75
N CYS A 177 5.38 -15.94 -33.60
CA CYS A 177 5.22 -14.56 -33.19
C CYS A 177 6.59 -13.87 -33.16
N THR A 178 6.70 -12.71 -33.79
CA THR A 178 7.86 -11.82 -33.74
C THR A 178 7.46 -10.52 -33.08
N TYR A 179 8.36 -9.85 -32.37
CA TYR A 179 8.05 -8.58 -31.71
C TYR A 179 9.28 -7.74 -31.44
N GLY A 180 9.11 -6.43 -31.49
CA GLY A 180 10.23 -5.50 -31.35
C GLY A 180 9.82 -4.05 -31.54
N ASN A 181 10.80 -3.17 -31.41
CA ASN A 181 10.61 -1.72 -31.54
C ASN A 181 11.01 -1.17 -32.92
N SER A 182 11.54 -2.05 -33.79
CA SER A 182 12.06 -1.70 -35.11
C SER A 182 11.63 -2.71 -36.17
N VAL A 183 11.64 -2.26 -37.43
CA VAL A 183 11.39 -3.08 -38.60
C VAL A 183 12.56 -2.96 -39.59
N ALA A 184 12.80 -4.02 -40.36
CA ALA A 184 13.78 -4.03 -41.43
C ALA A 184 13.19 -3.47 -42.74
N PRO A 185 14.02 -3.12 -43.73
CA PRO A 185 13.55 -2.89 -45.09
C PRO A 185 12.82 -4.13 -45.64
N GLY A 186 11.69 -3.91 -46.29
CA GLY A 186 10.85 -4.98 -46.83
C GLY A 186 9.85 -4.44 -47.85
N HIS A 187 9.14 -5.36 -48.51
CA HIS A 187 8.09 -5.00 -49.47
C HIS A 187 6.73 -5.32 -48.89
N ARG A 188 5.79 -4.40 -49.08
CA ARG A 188 4.40 -4.65 -48.79
C ARG A 188 3.86 -5.67 -49.80
N MET A 189 3.23 -6.71 -49.30
CA MET A 189 2.69 -7.80 -50.11
C MET A 189 1.16 -7.74 -50.17
N SER A 190 0.59 -8.58 -51.02
CA SER A 190 -0.86 -8.82 -50.99
C SER A 190 -1.26 -9.45 -49.66
N GLU A 191 -2.38 -9.01 -49.08
CA GLU A 191 -2.91 -9.60 -47.85
C GLU A 191 -3.19 -11.11 -48.00
N ILE A 192 -3.42 -11.59 -49.23
CA ILE A 192 -3.61 -13.02 -49.52
C ILE A 192 -2.37 -13.84 -49.14
N GLU A 193 -1.17 -13.27 -49.27
CA GLU A 193 0.08 -13.96 -48.91
C GLU A 193 0.22 -14.16 -47.40
N CYS A 194 -0.52 -13.40 -46.60
CA CYS A 194 -0.54 -13.49 -45.14
C CYS A 194 -1.76 -14.25 -44.59
N ARG A 195 -2.39 -15.12 -45.41
CA ARG A 195 -3.58 -15.91 -45.01
C ARG A 195 -3.27 -17.35 -44.60
N ILE A 196 -2.12 -17.60 -43.98
CA ILE A 196 -1.91 -18.89 -43.30
C ILE A 196 -2.73 -18.88 -42.01
N PRO A 197 -3.62 -19.86 -41.80
CA PRO A 197 -4.39 -19.93 -40.55
C PRO A 197 -3.49 -20.06 -39.33
N CYS A 198 -3.90 -19.50 -38.20
CA CYS A 198 -3.19 -19.71 -36.94
C CYS A 198 -3.21 -21.18 -36.53
N LYS A 199 -2.13 -21.64 -35.90
CA LYS A 199 -1.93 -23.07 -35.59
C LYS A 199 -3.02 -23.63 -34.66
N SER A 200 -3.51 -22.80 -33.73
CA SER A 200 -4.53 -23.19 -32.75
C SER A 200 -5.87 -22.45 -32.90
N ASP A 201 -6.02 -21.63 -33.94
CA ASP A 201 -7.30 -21.02 -34.31
C ASP A 201 -7.34 -20.80 -35.83
N THR A 202 -8.07 -21.66 -36.54
CA THR A 202 -8.12 -21.61 -38.00
C THR A 202 -9.03 -20.50 -38.54
N ARG A 203 -9.71 -19.73 -37.66
CA ARG A 203 -10.56 -18.61 -38.06
C ARG A 203 -9.78 -17.32 -38.29
N ASP A 204 -8.62 -17.20 -37.65
CA ASP A 204 -7.70 -16.08 -37.79
C ASP A 204 -6.50 -16.44 -38.67
N PHE A 205 -5.86 -15.42 -39.24
CA PHE A 205 -4.66 -15.57 -40.05
C PHE A 205 -3.42 -15.08 -39.30
N CYS A 206 -2.34 -15.86 -39.39
CA CYS A 206 -1.10 -15.71 -38.65
C CYS A 206 0.11 -15.62 -39.62
N GLY A 207 0.02 -14.72 -40.60
CA GLY A 207 1.11 -14.47 -41.55
C GLY A 207 1.15 -15.41 -42.74
N GLY A 208 2.32 -15.53 -43.35
CA GLY A 208 2.57 -16.40 -44.50
C GLY A 208 3.90 -17.13 -44.40
N LYS A 209 4.20 -17.99 -45.38
CA LYS A 209 5.45 -18.78 -45.41
C LYS A 209 6.70 -17.91 -45.60
N LYS A 210 6.52 -16.77 -46.29
CA LYS A 210 7.59 -15.81 -46.63
C LYS A 210 7.23 -14.38 -46.23
N THR A 211 6.12 -14.21 -45.54
CA THR A 211 5.53 -12.92 -45.18
C THR A 211 5.12 -12.93 -43.71
N GLU A 212 5.06 -11.74 -43.13
CA GLU A 212 4.59 -11.50 -41.77
C GLU A 212 3.34 -10.61 -41.82
N THR A 213 2.28 -11.00 -41.10
CA THR A 213 1.20 -10.05 -40.79
C THR A 213 1.70 -9.17 -39.66
N VAL A 214 1.92 -7.88 -39.93
CA VAL A 214 2.49 -6.97 -38.94
C VAL A 214 1.38 -6.15 -38.29
N PHE A 215 1.51 -5.93 -37.00
CA PHE A 215 0.67 -5.04 -36.23
C PHE A 215 1.55 -3.99 -35.55
N MET A 216 1.05 -2.76 -35.48
CA MET A 216 1.75 -1.63 -34.89
C MET A 216 0.90 -1.02 -33.79
N PHE A 217 1.53 -0.69 -32.66
CA PHE A 217 0.93 0.11 -31.61
C PHE A 217 0.76 1.56 -32.07
N ASP A 218 -0.46 2.07 -32.01
CA ASP A 218 -0.81 3.48 -32.23
C ASP A 218 -1.50 4.00 -30.96
N PRO A 219 -0.85 4.90 -30.20
CA PRO A 219 -1.41 5.40 -28.93
C PRO A 219 -2.74 6.16 -29.12
N ARG A 220 -3.06 6.58 -30.35
CA ARG A 220 -4.33 7.26 -30.66
C ARG A 220 -5.53 6.32 -30.75
N LEU A 221 -5.29 5.00 -30.77
CA LEU A 221 -6.34 3.97 -30.81
C LEU A 221 -6.67 3.41 -29.43
N VAL A 222 -5.94 3.84 -28.40
CA VAL A 222 -6.17 3.40 -27.03
C VAL A 222 -7.53 3.92 -26.56
N VAL A 223 -8.37 3.01 -26.06
CA VAL A 223 -9.70 3.30 -25.48
C VAL A 223 -9.72 3.14 -23.98
#